data_AF-A0A2G6QP42-F1
#
_entry.id   AF-A0A2G6QP42-F1
#
_cell.length_a   1.000
_cell.length_b   1.000
_cell.length_c   1.000
_cell.angle_alpha   90.00
_cell.angle_beta   90.00
_cell.angle_gamma   90.00
#
_symmetry.space_group_name_H-M   'P 1'
#
loop_
_entity.id
_entity.type
_entity.pdbx_description
1 polymer ?
#
loop_
_entity_poly.entity_id
_entity_poly.type
_entity_poly.pdbx_seq_one_letter_code
_entity_poly.pdbx_strand_id
1 'polypeptide(L)'
;MIEAVSHIPNFGWVVVAFIAILIFIIIMTRGLRLGAGDKSIFIGKQVDKKINSFKKEIEKRDLERLHDEEHRKSLFKKSMRIDEHLMADMRRSVRRVDKAVTDIFAPYFTSSLPVSLVSSLIKDELNERLDYNNVKEKLSKRERGDYCDDILKDIRDRYSTFYLQALKLKDGEKYPEWENIDIAVMNLIKNWANKIVFLLCSHIQEKINLYENEKNNFKTENYKNNSITYPIKKNKKYLKDLGGSF
;
A
#
# COMPACT_ATOMS: atom_id res chain seq x y z
N MET A 1 -5.92 72.51 32.08
CA MET A 1 -5.02 71.38 32.40
C MET A 1 -4.74 70.53 31.14
N ILE A 2 -4.51 71.14 29.97
CA ILE A 2 -4.16 70.48 28.70
C ILE A 2 -2.93 71.16 28.03
N GLU A 3 -2.35 72.21 28.62
CA GLU A 3 -1.22 72.94 28.03
C GLU A 3 0.18 72.39 28.38
N ALA A 4 0.29 71.32 29.16
CA ALA A 4 1.59 70.74 29.53
C ALA A 4 2.10 69.63 28.57
N VAL A 5 1.33 69.26 27.54
CA VAL A 5 1.66 68.13 26.65
C VAL A 5 2.30 68.59 25.32
N SER A 6 2.23 69.88 25.00
CA SER A 6 2.66 70.43 23.70
C SER A 6 4.16 70.75 23.57
N HIS A 7 4.99 70.50 24.60
CA HIS A 7 6.43 70.79 24.57
C HIS A 7 7.34 69.59 24.88
N ILE A 8 6.90 68.36 24.62
CA ILE A 8 7.79 67.19 24.70
C ILE A 8 8.58 67.10 23.37
N PRO A 9 9.92 67.22 23.37
CA PRO A 9 10.74 67.03 22.16
C PRO A 9 10.50 65.62 21.59
N ASN A 10 10.65 65.41 20.28
CA ASN A 10 10.48 64.08 19.66
C ASN A 10 11.27 62.95 20.36
N PHE A 11 12.43 63.30 20.93
CA PHE A 11 13.25 62.39 21.75
C PHE A 11 12.58 61.97 23.07
N GLY A 12 11.78 62.86 23.68
CA GLY A 12 11.00 62.58 24.88
C GLY A 12 9.91 61.54 24.65
N TRP A 13 9.27 61.52 23.48
CA TRP A 13 8.30 60.48 23.12
C TRP A 13 8.96 59.10 22.97
N VAL A 14 10.19 59.04 22.45
CA VAL A 14 10.97 57.79 22.38
C VAL A 14 11.27 57.26 23.78
N VAL A 15 11.65 58.13 24.71
CA VAL A 15 11.90 57.75 26.12
C VAL A 15 10.62 57.28 26.80
N VAL A 16 9.49 57.96 26.58
CA VAL A 16 8.18 57.53 27.12
C VAL A 16 7.76 56.17 26.57
N ALA A 17 7.93 55.94 25.26
CA ALA A 17 7.65 54.64 24.65
C ALA A 17 8.57 53.54 25.18
N PHE A 18 9.85 53.83 25.37
CA PHE A 18 10.82 52.90 25.94
C PHE A 18 10.49 52.54 27.41
N ILE A 19 10.13 53.54 28.22
CA ILE A 19 9.67 53.33 29.59
C ILE A 19 8.37 52.51 29.60
N ALA A 20 7.42 52.80 28.72
CA ALA A 20 6.17 52.04 28.61
C ALA A 20 6.41 50.57 28.24
N ILE A 21 7.35 50.29 27.32
CA ILE A 21 7.75 48.92 26.95
C ILE A 21 8.45 48.22 28.11
N LEU A 22 9.35 48.91 28.83
CA LEU A 22 10.01 48.33 30.01
C LEU A 22 9.01 48.02 31.13
N ILE A 23 8.07 48.93 31.40
CA ILE A 23 6.98 48.71 32.35
C ILE A 23 6.15 47.51 31.88
N PHE A 24 5.81 47.43 30.59
CA PHE A 24 5.07 46.30 30.03
C PHE A 24 5.83 44.96 30.21
N ILE A 25 7.14 44.93 29.96
CA ILE A 25 7.98 43.75 30.16
C ILE A 25 8.04 43.37 31.64
N ILE A 26 8.17 44.33 32.55
CA ILE A 26 8.18 44.08 34.00
C ILE A 26 6.83 43.53 34.47
N ILE A 27 5.71 44.07 33.95
CA ILE A 27 4.36 43.60 34.23
C ILE A 27 4.17 42.14 33.77
N MET A 28 4.69 41.82 32.58
CA MET A 28 4.62 40.47 32.02
C MET A 28 5.52 39.47 32.76
N THR A 29 6.71 39.88 33.21
CA THR A 29 7.70 38.98 33.84
C THR A 29 7.49 38.78 35.35
N ARG A 30 6.99 39.79 36.07
CA ARG A 30 6.78 39.71 37.54
C ARG A 30 5.31 39.51 37.95
N GLY A 31 4.37 39.79 37.05
CA GLY A 31 2.93 39.71 37.31
C GLY A 31 2.44 40.80 38.26
N LEU A 32 1.50 41.63 37.81
CA LEU A 32 0.82 42.60 38.67
C LEU A 32 -0.32 41.96 39.48
N ARG A 33 -0.39 42.32 40.77
CA ARG A 33 -1.55 42.11 41.64
C ARG A 33 -2.36 43.41 41.66
N LEU A 34 -3.32 43.55 40.74
CA LEU A 34 -4.22 44.69 40.75
C LEU A 34 -5.37 44.36 41.71
N GLY A 35 -5.47 45.11 42.80
CA GLY A 35 -6.56 45.02 43.78
C GLY A 35 -7.19 46.38 43.99
N ALA A 36 -8.50 46.45 43.89
CA ALA A 36 -9.31 47.57 44.37
C ALA A 36 -10.26 47.00 45.44
N GLY A 37 -9.97 47.29 46.71
CA GLY A 37 -10.67 46.68 47.86
C GLY A 37 -10.33 45.20 48.06
N ASP A 38 -11.24 44.46 48.70
CA ASP A 38 -11.07 43.08 49.20
C ASP A 38 -10.96 41.98 48.11
N LYS A 39 -10.77 42.36 46.84
CA LYS A 39 -10.60 41.43 45.71
C LYS A 39 -9.35 41.81 44.90
N SER A 40 -8.32 40.98 45.01
CA SER A 40 -7.09 41.12 44.22
C SER A 40 -7.07 40.16 43.04
N ILE A 41 -6.87 40.66 41.81
CA ILE A 41 -6.73 39.85 40.59
C ILE A 41 -5.24 39.83 40.19
N PHE A 42 -4.69 38.61 40.04
CA PHE A 42 -3.31 38.37 39.61
C PHE A 42 -3.27 38.14 38.10
N ILE A 43 -2.67 39.07 37.35
CA ILE A 43 -2.74 39.06 35.87
C ILE A 43 -1.59 38.28 35.20
N GLY A 44 -0.48 37.97 35.90
CA GLY A 44 0.63 37.15 35.34
C GLY A 44 0.42 35.62 35.38
N LYS A 45 -0.08 35.09 36.50
CA LYS A 45 -0.26 33.63 36.70
C LYS A 45 -1.24 32.99 35.72
N GLN A 46 -2.19 33.74 35.17
CA GLN A 46 -3.15 33.22 34.19
C GLN A 46 -2.53 33.09 32.79
N VAL A 47 -1.61 33.99 32.41
CA VAL A 47 -0.88 33.91 31.14
C VAL A 47 0.10 32.74 31.17
N ASP A 48 0.85 32.56 32.25
CA ASP A 48 1.76 31.41 32.43
C ASP A 48 1.00 30.07 32.40
N LYS A 49 -0.18 30.01 33.03
CA LYS A 49 -1.06 28.82 32.98
C LYS A 49 -1.55 28.54 31.56
N LYS A 50 -1.91 29.57 30.78
CA LYS A 50 -2.31 29.43 29.37
C LYS A 50 -1.15 29.00 28.48
N ILE A 51 0.03 29.55 28.67
CA ILE A 51 1.24 29.16 27.92
C ILE A 51 1.63 27.71 28.25
N ASN A 52 1.59 27.33 29.53
CA ASN A 52 1.93 25.97 29.95
C ASN A 52 0.90 24.93 29.51
N SER A 53 -0.39 25.27 29.49
CA SER A 53 -1.42 24.37 28.91
C SER A 53 -1.24 24.23 27.40
N PHE A 54 -0.95 25.32 26.69
CA PHE A 54 -0.66 25.28 25.26
C PHE A 54 0.59 24.43 24.93
N LYS A 55 1.67 24.56 25.70
CA LYS A 55 2.87 23.71 25.55
C LYS A 55 2.53 22.23 25.76
N LYS A 56 1.79 21.90 26.81
CA LYS A 56 1.33 20.52 27.07
C LYS A 56 0.43 19.97 25.96
N GLU A 57 -0.42 20.81 25.38
CA GLU A 57 -1.26 20.42 24.23
C GLU A 57 -0.46 20.18 22.96
N ILE A 58 0.62 20.95 22.73
CA ILE A 58 1.56 20.71 21.62
C ILE A 58 2.31 19.40 21.86
N GLU A 59 2.93 19.24 23.03
CA GLU A 59 3.67 18.02 23.38
C GLU A 59 2.78 16.77 23.28
N LYS A 60 1.53 16.84 23.77
CA LYS A 60 0.57 15.75 23.64
C LYS A 60 0.28 15.42 22.17
N ARG A 61 0.03 16.43 21.34
CA ARG A 61 -0.21 16.23 19.89
C ARG A 61 1.00 15.62 19.20
N ASP A 62 2.20 16.06 19.55
CA ASP A 62 3.44 15.53 18.97
C ASP A 62 3.68 14.08 19.38
N LEU A 63 3.42 13.73 20.65
CA LEU A 63 3.48 12.35 21.14
C LEU A 63 2.45 11.44 20.45
N GLU A 64 1.22 11.93 20.24
CA GLU A 64 0.18 11.20 19.52
C GLU A 64 0.56 10.97 18.05
N ARG A 65 1.15 11.97 17.39
CA ARG A 65 1.65 11.85 16.02
C ARG A 65 2.82 10.88 15.90
N LEU A 66 3.77 10.93 16.82
CA LEU A 66 4.91 10.02 16.85
C LEU A 66 4.44 8.57 17.03
N HIS A 67 3.53 8.33 17.97
CA HIS A 67 2.89 7.04 18.19
C HIS A 67 2.21 6.51 16.91
N ASP A 68 1.40 7.35 16.25
CA ASP A 68 0.70 6.95 15.02
C ASP A 68 1.67 6.68 13.87
N GLU A 69 2.80 7.39 13.80
CA GLU A 69 3.83 7.15 12.79
C GLU A 69 4.53 5.80 13.00
N GLU A 70 4.91 5.48 14.23
CA GLU A 70 5.50 4.18 14.58
C GLU A 70 4.51 3.04 14.31
N HIS A 71 3.25 3.24 14.70
CA HIS A 71 2.20 2.27 14.46
C HIS A 71 1.95 2.06 12.96
N ARG A 72 1.91 3.13 12.17
CA ARG A 72 1.83 3.06 10.69
C ARG A 72 2.98 2.27 10.10
N LYS A 73 4.22 2.49 10.56
CA LYS A 73 5.39 1.75 10.08
C LYS A 73 5.26 0.25 10.38
N SER A 74 4.80 -0.10 11.58
CA SER A 74 4.55 -1.49 11.98
C SER A 74 3.45 -2.14 11.13
N LEU A 75 2.31 -1.46 10.97
CA LEU A 75 1.20 -1.92 10.13
C LEU A 75 1.63 -2.12 8.66
N PHE A 76 2.42 -1.19 8.11
CA PHE A 76 2.93 -1.32 6.75
C PHE A 76 3.81 -2.56 6.60
N LYS A 77 4.71 -2.84 7.56
CA LYS A 77 5.51 -4.07 7.57
C LYS A 77 4.64 -5.33 7.61
N LYS A 78 3.58 -5.36 8.43
CA LYS A 78 2.62 -6.49 8.47
C LYS A 78 1.94 -6.67 7.11
N SER A 79 1.48 -5.59 6.50
CA SER A 79 0.87 -5.62 5.17
C SER A 79 1.84 -6.11 4.07
N MET A 80 3.12 -5.73 4.15
CA MET A 80 4.14 -6.18 3.19
C MET A 80 4.36 -7.69 3.28
N ARG A 81 4.36 -8.26 4.49
CA ARG A 81 4.47 -9.72 4.66
C ARG A 81 3.34 -10.46 3.95
N ILE A 82 2.12 -9.94 3.98
CA ILE A 82 1.00 -10.53 3.25
C ILE A 82 1.28 -10.51 1.73
N ASP A 83 1.83 -9.42 1.18
CA ASP A 83 2.22 -9.39 -0.25
C ASP A 83 3.34 -10.39 -0.58
N GLU A 84 4.31 -10.55 0.31
CA GLU A 84 5.40 -11.53 0.15
C GLU A 84 4.85 -12.97 0.14
N HIS A 85 3.93 -13.28 1.06
CA HIS A 85 3.24 -14.58 1.09
C HIS A 85 2.40 -14.82 -0.16
N LEU A 86 1.64 -13.81 -0.62
CA LEU A 86 0.90 -13.86 -1.86
C LEU A 86 1.83 -14.17 -3.05
N MET A 87 2.97 -13.48 -3.18
CA MET A 87 3.92 -13.73 -4.27
C MET A 87 4.50 -15.14 -4.22
N ALA A 88 4.84 -15.62 -3.02
CA ALA A 88 5.31 -16.99 -2.83
C ALA A 88 4.25 -18.04 -3.24
N ASP A 89 2.98 -17.81 -2.89
CA ASP A 89 1.86 -18.68 -3.26
C ASP A 89 1.57 -18.64 -4.77
N MET A 90 1.64 -17.46 -5.41
CA MET A 90 1.49 -17.32 -6.85
C MET A 90 2.60 -18.08 -7.60
N ARG A 91 3.87 -17.94 -7.19
CA ARG A 91 4.98 -18.73 -7.76
C ARG A 91 4.83 -20.23 -7.52
N ARG A 92 4.31 -20.62 -6.35
CA ARG A 92 4.00 -22.03 -6.05
C ARG A 92 2.91 -22.57 -6.98
N SER A 93 1.94 -21.75 -7.38
CA SER A 93 0.91 -22.16 -8.34
C SER A 93 1.50 -22.50 -9.71
N VAL A 94 2.47 -21.71 -10.20
CA VAL A 94 3.20 -21.98 -11.46
C VAL A 94 3.99 -23.28 -11.36
N ARG A 95 4.69 -23.52 -10.25
CA ARG A 95 5.42 -24.79 -10.05
C ARG A 95 4.53 -26.03 -10.11
N ARG A 96 3.26 -25.92 -9.71
CA ARG A 96 2.30 -27.04 -9.72
C ARG A 96 1.72 -27.35 -11.10
N VAL A 97 2.03 -26.54 -12.11
CA VAL A 97 1.56 -26.72 -13.49
C VAL A 97 2.17 -27.96 -14.16
N ASP A 98 3.32 -28.47 -13.68
CA ASP A 98 3.99 -29.66 -14.24
C ASP A 98 3.05 -30.81 -14.51
N LYS A 99 2.23 -31.16 -13.52
CA LYS A 99 1.33 -32.31 -13.64
C LYS A 99 0.34 -32.11 -14.78
N ALA A 100 -0.24 -30.92 -14.88
CA ALA A 100 -1.19 -30.61 -15.95
C ALA A 100 -0.52 -30.64 -17.32
N VAL A 101 0.73 -30.17 -17.44
CA VAL A 101 1.50 -30.27 -18.69
C VAL A 101 1.77 -31.73 -19.02
N THR A 102 2.27 -32.52 -18.07
CA THR A 102 2.50 -33.95 -18.27
C THR A 102 1.23 -34.65 -18.77
N ASP A 103 0.08 -34.38 -18.17
CA ASP A 103 -1.19 -34.99 -18.56
C ASP A 103 -1.61 -34.61 -20.00
N ILE A 104 -1.34 -33.37 -20.44
CA ILE A 104 -1.62 -32.90 -21.81
C ILE A 104 -0.72 -33.61 -22.84
N PHE A 105 0.56 -33.79 -22.51
CA PHE A 105 1.57 -34.23 -23.47
C PHE A 105 1.90 -35.73 -23.41
N ALA A 106 1.46 -36.44 -22.37
CA ALA A 106 1.67 -37.88 -22.21
C ALA A 106 1.22 -38.74 -23.40
N PRO A 107 0.15 -38.41 -24.16
CA PRO A 107 -0.23 -39.19 -25.34
C PRO A 107 0.76 -39.09 -26.52
N TYR A 108 1.62 -38.07 -26.52
CA TYR A 108 2.46 -37.70 -27.66
C TYR A 108 3.94 -38.04 -27.45
N PHE A 109 4.40 -37.99 -26.20
CA PHE A 109 5.80 -38.22 -25.86
C PHE A 109 5.99 -39.56 -25.16
N THR A 110 7.00 -40.29 -25.60
CA THR A 110 7.44 -41.56 -25.02
C THR A 110 8.47 -41.31 -23.93
N SER A 111 9.30 -40.28 -24.09
CA SER A 111 10.30 -39.84 -23.13
C SER A 111 9.85 -38.63 -22.31
N SER A 112 10.44 -38.47 -21.12
CA SER A 112 10.13 -37.37 -20.19
C SER A 112 10.80 -36.04 -20.56
N LEU A 113 11.82 -36.06 -21.43
CA LEU A 113 12.60 -34.87 -21.78
C LEU A 113 11.78 -33.83 -22.55
N PRO A 114 11.06 -34.17 -23.64
CA PRO A 114 10.19 -33.22 -24.33
C PRO A 114 9.13 -32.59 -23.43
N VAL A 115 8.50 -33.41 -22.55
CA VAL A 115 7.52 -32.93 -21.57
C VAL A 115 8.14 -31.88 -20.65
N SER A 116 9.35 -32.13 -20.15
CA SER A 116 10.07 -31.21 -19.26
C SER A 116 10.39 -29.89 -19.94
N LEU A 117 10.84 -29.92 -21.20
CA LEU A 117 11.14 -28.71 -21.98
C LEU A 117 9.89 -27.86 -22.21
N VAL A 118 8.78 -28.50 -22.60
CA VAL A 118 7.50 -27.80 -22.79
C VAL A 118 6.96 -27.27 -21.46
N SER A 119 7.11 -28.02 -20.37
CA SER A 119 6.73 -27.55 -19.03
C SER A 119 7.53 -26.32 -18.63
N SER A 120 8.85 -26.31 -18.86
CA SER A 120 9.68 -25.12 -18.61
C SER A 120 9.19 -23.92 -19.42
N LEU A 121 8.96 -24.09 -20.71
CA LEU A 121 8.49 -23.02 -21.60
C LEU A 121 7.19 -22.38 -21.08
N ILE A 122 6.21 -23.20 -20.71
CA ILE A 122 4.92 -22.71 -20.16
C ILE A 122 5.15 -22.00 -18.82
N LYS A 123 5.98 -22.57 -17.93
CA LYS A 123 6.26 -21.97 -16.63
C LYS A 123 7.01 -20.66 -16.72
N ASP A 124 7.96 -20.54 -17.65
CA ASP A 124 8.75 -19.33 -17.85
C ASP A 124 7.82 -18.19 -18.27
N GLU A 125 6.92 -18.47 -19.22
CA GLU A 125 5.90 -17.51 -19.66
C GLU A 125 4.97 -17.10 -18.49
N LEU A 126 4.46 -18.05 -17.71
CA LEU A 126 3.61 -17.75 -16.55
C LEU A 126 4.35 -16.98 -15.44
N ASN A 127 5.64 -17.25 -15.22
CA ASN A 127 6.47 -16.51 -14.26
C ASN A 127 6.73 -15.08 -14.74
N GLU A 128 7.03 -14.88 -16.03
CA GLU A 128 7.16 -13.54 -16.61
C GLU A 128 5.88 -12.71 -16.38
N ARG A 129 4.70 -13.33 -16.54
CA ARG A 129 3.42 -12.67 -16.21
C ARG A 129 3.28 -12.28 -14.75
N LEU A 130 3.82 -13.07 -13.83
CA LEU A 130 3.77 -12.73 -12.40
C LEU A 130 4.75 -11.60 -12.04
N ASP A 131 5.93 -11.59 -12.66
CA ASP A 131 7.00 -10.66 -12.29
C ASP A 131 6.85 -9.28 -12.96
N TYR A 132 6.33 -9.22 -14.19
CA TYR A 132 6.32 -7.97 -14.98
C TYR A 132 4.94 -7.34 -15.20
N ASN A 133 3.85 -8.07 -15.00
CA ASN A 133 2.51 -7.56 -15.27
C ASN A 133 1.76 -7.17 -14.00
N ASN A 134 0.86 -6.18 -14.12
CA ASN A 134 -0.10 -5.88 -13.06
C ASN A 134 -1.21 -6.95 -13.02
N VAL A 135 -0.91 -8.11 -12.43
CA VAL A 135 -1.82 -9.26 -12.39
C VAL A 135 -3.18 -8.95 -11.75
N LYS A 136 -3.26 -7.97 -10.84
CA LYS A 136 -4.52 -7.54 -10.21
C LYS A 136 -5.48 -6.89 -11.22
N GLU A 137 -4.93 -6.17 -12.19
CA GLU A 137 -5.68 -5.48 -13.23
C GLU A 137 -5.99 -6.41 -14.40
N LYS A 138 -4.96 -7.12 -14.88
CA LYS A 138 -5.07 -8.07 -15.99
C LYS A 138 -6.01 -9.23 -15.72
N LEU A 139 -6.12 -9.67 -14.46
CA LEU A 139 -7.06 -10.73 -14.07
C LEU A 139 -8.41 -10.20 -13.55
N SER A 140 -8.68 -8.91 -13.70
CA SER A 140 -10.02 -8.35 -13.46
C SER A 140 -11.06 -9.01 -14.36
N LYS A 141 -12.34 -8.95 -13.97
CA LYS A 141 -13.44 -9.54 -14.76
C LYS A 141 -13.49 -9.09 -16.22
N ARG A 142 -12.97 -7.89 -16.51
CA ARG A 142 -13.06 -7.27 -17.83
C ARG A 142 -11.96 -7.76 -18.77
N GLU A 143 -10.74 -7.90 -18.26
CA GLU A 143 -9.56 -8.17 -19.09
C GLU A 143 -9.10 -9.63 -19.04
N ARG A 144 -9.60 -10.44 -18.10
CA ARG A 144 -9.10 -11.79 -17.87
C ARG A 144 -9.14 -12.69 -19.10
N GLY A 145 -10.18 -12.57 -19.92
CA GLY A 145 -10.34 -13.37 -21.15
C GLY A 145 -9.20 -13.07 -22.12
N ASP A 146 -9.17 -11.84 -22.61
CA ASP A 146 -8.14 -11.32 -23.52
C ASP A 146 -6.72 -11.58 -22.99
N TYR A 147 -6.50 -11.42 -21.68
CA TYR A 147 -5.21 -11.69 -21.08
C TYR A 147 -4.80 -13.17 -21.12
N CYS A 148 -5.74 -14.10 -20.98
CA CYS A 148 -5.45 -15.52 -21.16
C CYS A 148 -5.16 -15.85 -22.63
N ASP A 149 -5.83 -15.18 -23.56
CA ASP A 149 -5.62 -15.34 -25.00
C ASP A 149 -4.22 -14.82 -25.42
N ASP A 150 -3.79 -13.69 -24.87
CA ASP A 150 -2.43 -13.16 -25.04
C ASP A 150 -1.37 -14.15 -24.53
N ILE A 151 -1.58 -14.74 -23.35
CA ILE A 151 -0.67 -15.77 -22.81
C ILE A 151 -0.63 -16.99 -23.73
N LEU A 152 -1.80 -17.45 -24.21
CA LEU A 152 -1.85 -18.59 -25.12
C LEU A 152 -1.07 -18.33 -26.40
N LYS A 153 -1.20 -17.12 -26.96
CA LYS A 153 -0.46 -16.70 -28.15
C LYS A 153 1.05 -16.72 -27.92
N ASP A 154 1.53 -16.16 -26.82
CA ASP A 154 2.97 -16.12 -26.55
C ASP A 154 3.54 -17.53 -26.26
N ILE A 155 2.75 -18.41 -25.62
CA ILE A 155 3.10 -19.83 -25.50
C ILE A 155 3.16 -20.51 -26.87
N ARG A 156 2.19 -20.23 -27.77
CA ARG A 156 2.19 -20.77 -29.14
C ARG A 156 3.46 -20.40 -29.89
N ASP A 157 3.83 -19.12 -29.88
CA ASP A 157 4.98 -18.61 -30.63
C ASP A 157 6.29 -19.27 -30.14
N ARG A 158 6.45 -19.40 -28.82
CA ARG A 158 7.58 -20.14 -28.22
C ARG A 158 7.52 -21.63 -28.57
N TYR A 159 6.34 -22.25 -28.51
CA TYR A 159 6.16 -23.66 -28.84
C TYR A 159 6.46 -23.96 -30.30
N SER A 160 6.06 -23.09 -31.24
CA SER A 160 6.39 -23.23 -32.66
C SER A 160 7.89 -23.26 -32.91
N THR A 161 8.64 -22.45 -32.17
CA THR A 161 10.12 -22.47 -32.23
C THR A 161 10.68 -23.80 -31.74
N PHE A 162 10.18 -24.30 -30.61
CA PHE A 162 10.53 -25.62 -30.08
C PHE A 162 10.17 -26.75 -31.07
N TYR A 163 8.97 -26.73 -31.63
CA TYR A 163 8.46 -27.72 -32.58
C TYR A 163 9.32 -27.80 -33.84
N LEU A 164 9.72 -26.66 -34.42
CA LEU A 164 10.60 -26.62 -35.59
C LEU A 164 12.01 -27.17 -35.30
N GLN A 165 12.50 -27.00 -34.07
CA GLN A 165 13.78 -27.59 -33.65
C GLN A 165 13.62 -29.11 -33.44
N ALA A 166 12.52 -29.52 -32.83
CA ALA A 166 12.21 -30.90 -32.54
C ALA A 166 12.05 -31.74 -33.82
N LEU A 167 11.42 -31.21 -34.87
CA LEU A 167 11.30 -31.88 -36.18
C LEU A 167 12.64 -32.17 -36.85
N LYS A 168 13.72 -31.47 -36.47
CA LYS A 168 15.08 -31.74 -36.99
C LYS A 168 15.75 -32.90 -36.26
N LEU A 169 15.23 -33.29 -35.09
CA LEU A 169 15.74 -34.40 -34.30
C LEU A 169 15.20 -35.70 -34.88
N LYS A 170 16.05 -36.73 -34.91
CA LYS A 170 15.66 -38.09 -35.28
C LYS A 170 15.48 -38.92 -34.01
N ASP A 171 14.63 -38.46 -33.11
CA ASP A 171 14.40 -39.07 -31.79
C ASP A 171 13.20 -40.05 -31.78
N GLY A 172 12.42 -40.09 -32.87
CA GLY A 172 11.26 -40.97 -33.00
C GLY A 172 10.04 -40.52 -32.20
N GLU A 173 10.10 -39.35 -31.56
CA GLU A 173 8.98 -38.76 -30.82
C GLU A 173 7.95 -38.16 -31.77
N LYS A 174 6.67 -38.21 -31.38
CA LYS A 174 5.56 -37.61 -32.16
C LYS A 174 5.14 -36.30 -31.53
N TYR A 175 5.83 -35.22 -31.90
CA TYR A 175 5.49 -33.88 -31.44
C TYR A 175 4.09 -33.47 -31.95
N PRO A 176 3.16 -33.05 -31.07
CA PRO A 176 1.82 -32.67 -31.49
C PRO A 176 1.84 -31.33 -32.23
N GLU A 177 1.00 -31.20 -33.26
CA GLU A 177 0.68 -29.89 -33.81
C GLU A 177 -0.11 -29.05 -32.79
N TRP A 178 0.02 -27.73 -32.88
CA TRP A 178 -0.55 -26.80 -31.90
C TRP A 178 -2.08 -26.96 -31.77
N GLU A 179 -2.75 -27.16 -32.90
CA GLU A 179 -4.19 -27.32 -33.03
C GLU A 179 -4.73 -28.54 -32.25
N ASN A 180 -3.86 -29.49 -31.89
CA ASN A 180 -4.24 -30.67 -31.09
C ASN A 180 -4.11 -30.43 -29.57
N ILE A 181 -3.45 -29.35 -29.15
CA ILE A 181 -3.13 -29.08 -27.74
C ILE A 181 -3.62 -27.71 -27.26
N ASP A 182 -3.96 -26.80 -28.16
CA ASP A 182 -4.31 -25.41 -27.87
C ASP A 182 -5.46 -25.26 -26.86
N ILE A 183 -6.53 -26.04 -27.00
CA ILE A 183 -7.67 -26.06 -26.08
C ILE A 183 -7.23 -26.53 -24.69
N ALA A 184 -6.39 -27.56 -24.63
CA ALA A 184 -5.91 -28.12 -23.36
C ALA A 184 -4.96 -27.15 -22.64
N VAL A 185 -4.07 -26.49 -23.39
CA VAL A 185 -3.18 -25.44 -22.89
C VAL A 185 -3.97 -24.21 -22.44
N MET A 186 -4.99 -23.79 -23.20
CA MET A 186 -5.88 -22.70 -22.79
C MET A 186 -6.62 -23.02 -21.48
N ASN A 187 -7.11 -24.24 -21.32
CA ASN A 187 -7.74 -24.67 -20.06
C ASN A 187 -6.74 -24.66 -18.89
N LEU A 188 -5.49 -25.06 -19.11
CA LEU A 188 -4.42 -24.94 -18.13
C LEU A 188 -4.18 -23.47 -17.72
N ILE A 189 -4.07 -22.56 -18.68
CA ILE A 189 -3.90 -21.12 -18.43
C ILE A 189 -5.09 -20.56 -17.64
N LYS A 190 -6.33 -20.88 -18.04
CA LYS A 190 -7.55 -20.45 -17.34
C LYS A 190 -7.60 -20.98 -15.91
N ASN A 191 -7.22 -22.23 -15.69
CA ASN A 191 -7.16 -22.82 -14.36
C ASN A 191 -6.11 -22.14 -13.48
N TRP A 192 -4.93 -21.86 -14.04
CA TRP A 192 -3.91 -21.06 -13.36
C TRP A 192 -4.42 -19.65 -13.02
N ALA A 193 -5.00 -18.94 -13.99
CA ALA A 193 -5.54 -17.58 -13.81
C ALA A 193 -6.62 -17.55 -12.71
N ASN A 194 -7.54 -18.50 -12.70
CA ASN A 194 -8.55 -18.65 -11.65
C ASN A 194 -7.92 -18.91 -10.28
N LYS A 195 -6.84 -19.70 -10.22
CA LYS A 195 -6.11 -19.94 -8.98
C LYS A 195 -5.42 -18.67 -8.48
N ILE A 196 -4.80 -17.88 -9.37
CA ILE A 196 -4.20 -16.60 -9.01
C ILE A 196 -5.25 -15.63 -8.49
N VAL A 197 -6.41 -15.53 -9.15
CA VAL A 197 -7.54 -14.69 -8.70
C VAL A 197 -7.99 -15.10 -7.31
N PHE A 198 -8.15 -16.40 -7.04
CA PHE A 198 -8.50 -16.90 -5.72
C PHE A 198 -7.49 -16.47 -4.65
N LEU A 199 -6.19 -16.61 -4.94
CA LEU A 199 -5.13 -16.19 -4.02
C LEU A 199 -5.16 -14.67 -3.79
N LEU A 200 -5.31 -13.87 -4.85
CA LEU A 200 -5.43 -12.42 -4.75
C LEU A 200 -6.61 -12.02 -3.85
N CYS A 201 -7.80 -12.59 -4.07
CA CYS A 201 -8.97 -12.29 -3.25
C CYS A 201 -8.74 -12.65 -1.77
N SER A 202 -8.19 -13.84 -1.49
CA SER A 202 -7.91 -14.30 -0.13
C SER A 202 -6.96 -13.36 0.62
N HIS A 203 -5.83 -13.01 0.00
CA HIS A 203 -4.81 -12.16 0.61
C HIS A 203 -5.26 -10.68 0.69
N ILE A 204 -6.05 -10.20 -0.26
CA ILE A 204 -6.69 -8.86 -0.16
C ILE A 204 -7.66 -8.82 1.03
N GLN A 205 -8.43 -9.89 1.25
CA GLN A 205 -9.32 -9.98 2.42
C GLN A 205 -8.53 -10.00 3.73
N GLU A 206 -7.43 -10.74 3.79
CA GLU A 206 -6.52 -10.74 4.95
C GLU A 206 -5.99 -9.33 5.25
N LYS A 207 -5.62 -8.57 4.21
CA LYS A 207 -5.23 -7.16 4.37
C LYS A 207 -6.35 -6.29 4.90
N ILE A 208 -7.57 -6.44 4.39
CA ILE A 208 -8.72 -5.69 4.89
C ILE A 208 -8.92 -5.97 6.38
N ASN A 209 -8.90 -7.24 6.77
CA ASN A 209 -9.04 -7.66 8.16
C ASN A 209 -7.92 -7.09 9.05
N LEU A 210 -6.66 -7.11 8.57
CA LEU A 210 -5.53 -6.50 9.26
C LEU A 210 -5.77 -5.00 9.52
N TYR A 211 -6.20 -4.24 8.51
CA TYR A 211 -6.49 -2.82 8.68
C TYR A 211 -7.69 -2.56 9.60
N GLU A 212 -8.74 -3.37 9.50
CA GLU A 212 -9.93 -3.23 10.36
C GLU A 212 -9.59 -3.50 11.84
N ASN A 213 -8.75 -4.49 12.12
CA ASN A 213 -8.29 -4.81 13.48
C ASN A 213 -7.41 -3.72 14.11
N GLU A 214 -6.63 -3.01 13.29
CA GLU A 214 -5.68 -1.99 13.74
C GLU A 214 -6.30 -0.57 13.75
N LYS A 215 -7.57 -0.43 13.35
CA LYS A 215 -8.26 0.86 13.21
C LYS A 215 -8.30 1.69 14.49
N ASN A 216 -8.47 1.05 15.65
CA ASN A 216 -8.62 1.72 16.94
C ASN A 216 -7.28 2.11 17.58
N ASN A 217 -6.16 1.70 16.99
CA ASN A 217 -4.82 1.97 17.52
C ASN A 217 -4.27 3.33 17.05
N PHE A 218 -4.89 3.95 16.05
CA PHE A 218 -4.54 5.30 15.61
C PHE A 218 -5.26 6.36 16.44
N LYS A 219 -4.50 7.33 16.97
CA LYS A 219 -5.00 8.41 17.83
C LYS A 219 -5.53 9.61 17.03
N THR A 220 -4.93 9.88 15.88
CA THR A 220 -5.28 11.01 15.02
C THR A 220 -6.09 10.59 13.80
N GLU A 221 -7.13 11.36 13.48
CA GLU A 221 -8.01 11.07 12.34
C GLU A 221 -7.30 11.15 10.98
N ASN A 222 -6.27 12.00 10.85
CA ASN A 222 -5.48 12.06 9.62
C ASN A 222 -4.74 10.73 9.35
N TYR A 223 -4.07 10.18 10.37
CA TYR A 223 -3.37 8.90 10.21
C TYR A 223 -4.33 7.74 10.03
N LYS A 224 -5.48 7.75 10.71
CA LYS A 224 -6.53 6.76 10.54
C LYS A 224 -7.08 6.76 9.11
N ASN A 225 -7.35 7.94 8.54
CA ASN A 225 -7.81 8.05 7.16
C ASN A 225 -6.77 7.55 6.15
N ASN A 226 -5.51 7.96 6.29
CA ASN A 226 -4.45 7.61 5.34
C ASN A 226 -3.96 6.16 5.49
N SER A 227 -3.95 5.62 6.70
CA SER A 227 -3.35 4.31 7.00
C SER A 227 -4.37 3.17 7.06
N ILE A 228 -5.65 3.48 7.28
CA ILE A 228 -6.72 2.48 7.43
C ILE A 228 -7.81 2.71 6.37
N THR A 229 -8.52 3.83 6.41
CA THR A 229 -9.72 4.05 5.60
C THR A 229 -9.42 3.99 4.10
N TYR A 230 -8.38 4.70 3.65
CA TYR A 230 -7.99 4.73 2.25
C TYR A 230 -7.50 3.35 1.73
N PRO A 231 -6.56 2.66 2.40
CA PRO A 231 -6.16 1.30 2.01
C PRO A 231 -7.31 0.29 1.97
N ILE A 232 -8.22 0.31 2.96
CA ILE A 232 -9.41 -0.55 2.95
C ILE A 232 -10.26 -0.27 1.71
N LYS A 233 -10.58 1.01 1.43
CA LYS A 233 -11.38 1.39 0.25
C LYS A 233 -10.73 0.92 -1.05
N LYS A 234 -9.40 1.09 -1.18
CA LYS A 234 -8.63 0.64 -2.34
C LYS A 234 -8.69 -0.89 -2.50
N ASN A 235 -8.51 -1.65 -1.42
CA ASN A 235 -8.55 -3.11 -1.43
C ASN A 235 -9.96 -3.66 -1.72
N LYS A 236 -11.01 -3.06 -1.15
CA LYS A 236 -12.41 -3.41 -1.45
C LYS A 236 -12.74 -3.20 -2.93
N LYS A 237 -12.19 -2.15 -3.56
CA LYS A 237 -12.32 -1.94 -5.01
C LYS A 237 -11.66 -3.08 -5.80
N TYR A 238 -10.42 -3.43 -5.50
CA TYR A 238 -9.74 -4.54 -6.19
C TYR A 238 -10.47 -5.87 -6.04
N LEU A 239 -10.96 -6.18 -4.84
CA LEU A 239 -11.69 -7.41 -4.57
C LEU A 239 -12.96 -7.50 -5.44
N LYS A 240 -13.69 -6.38 -5.57
CA LYS A 240 -14.85 -6.27 -6.46
C LYS A 240 -14.47 -6.47 -7.94
N ASP A 241 -13.39 -5.84 -8.39
CA ASP A 241 -12.92 -5.90 -9.78
C ASP A 241 -12.47 -7.31 -10.17
N LEU A 242 -11.89 -8.07 -9.23
CA LEU A 242 -11.52 -9.48 -9.39
C LEU A 242 -12.70 -10.45 -9.30
N GLY A 243 -13.80 -10.01 -8.70
CA GLY A 243 -15.03 -10.80 -8.52
C GLY A 243 -15.18 -11.52 -7.20
N GLY A 244 -14.39 -11.16 -6.20
CA GLY A 244 -14.63 -11.62 -4.84
C GLY A 244 -15.95 -11.08 -4.28
N SER A 245 -16.59 -11.87 -3.42
CA SER A 245 -17.70 -11.44 -2.57
C SER A 245 -17.17 -10.90 -1.24
N PHE A 246 -17.93 -9.98 -0.63
CA PHE A 246 -17.71 -9.48 0.73
C PHE A 246 -18.18 -10.49 1.77
#